data_AF-A0A521QNZ0-F1
#
_entry.id   AF-A0A521QNZ0-F1
#
_cell.length_a   1.000
_cell.length_b   1.000
_cell.length_c   1.000
_cell.angle_alpha   90.00
_cell.angle_beta   90.00
_cell.angle_gamma   90.00
#
_symmetry.space_group_name_H-M   'P 1'
#
loop_
_entity.id
_entity.type
_entity.pdbx_description
1 polymer ?
#
loop_
_entity_poly.entity_id
_entity_poly.type
_entity_poly.pdbx_seq_one_letter_code
_entity_poly.pdbx_strand_id
1 'polypeptide(L)'
;MAIKALTLSAVKTIESKLDEAYGTPDATKFTIGAIDAFVAAYVNDRSLTFTDGEDNGRAVAQVKLNEANLEYVRFGLKGWEKFADARGNDVAFATAEKVVMGKKYQVVADDCLALIDAELTGWLAREIKTINTVSADDAGKSDAA
;
A
#
# COMPACT_ATOMS: atom_id res chain seq x y z
N MET A 1 -2.17 -25.84 -15.63
CA MET A 1 -2.47 -24.40 -15.51
C MET A 1 -1.20 -23.62 -15.81
N ALA A 2 -1.28 -22.55 -16.61
CA ALA A 2 -0.13 -21.68 -16.87
C ALA A 2 -0.02 -20.60 -15.79
N ILE A 3 1.21 -20.25 -15.39
CA ILE A 3 1.49 -19.12 -14.50
C ILE A 3 1.13 -17.83 -15.26
N LYS A 4 0.35 -16.93 -14.64
CA LYS A 4 0.01 -15.62 -15.22
C LYS A 4 0.97 -14.54 -14.68
N ALA A 5 1.31 -13.57 -15.52
CA ALA A 5 2.13 -12.43 -15.14
C ALA A 5 1.34 -11.38 -14.32
N LEU A 6 2.04 -10.57 -13.54
CA LEU A 6 1.47 -9.45 -12.80
C LEU A 6 1.17 -8.28 -13.75
N THR A 7 -0.05 -7.73 -13.66
CA THR A 7 -0.45 -6.54 -14.43
C THR A 7 -0.10 -5.28 -13.65
N LEU A 8 1.02 -4.63 -13.98
CA LEU A 8 1.50 -3.46 -13.23
C LEU A 8 0.62 -2.21 -13.38
N SER A 9 -0.21 -2.14 -14.42
CA SER A 9 -1.21 -1.09 -14.60
C SER A 9 -2.50 -1.33 -13.81
N ALA A 10 -2.63 -2.48 -13.15
CA ALA A 10 -3.82 -2.79 -12.37
C ALA A 10 -3.93 -1.82 -11.20
N VAL A 11 -5.05 -1.12 -11.15
CA VAL A 11 -5.47 -0.26 -10.05
C VAL A 11 -6.86 -0.67 -9.60
N LYS A 12 -7.10 -0.57 -8.30
CA LYS A 12 -8.38 -0.89 -7.68
C LYS A 12 -8.71 0.21 -6.68
N THR A 13 -9.95 0.67 -6.74
CA THR A 13 -10.50 1.53 -5.69
C THR A 13 -11.14 0.64 -4.62
N ILE A 14 -10.78 0.88 -3.37
CA ILE A 14 -11.30 0.17 -2.19
C ILE A 14 -11.87 1.19 -1.20
N GLU A 15 -12.94 0.80 -0.52
CA GLU A 15 -13.51 1.58 0.58
C GLU A 15 -12.89 1.15 1.90
N SER A 16 -12.56 2.12 2.75
CA SER A 16 -11.98 1.86 4.06
C SER A 16 -12.99 1.22 5.00
N LYS A 17 -12.70 0.00 5.47
CA LYS A 17 -13.49 -0.64 6.53
C LYS A 17 -13.29 -0.02 7.91
N LEU A 18 -12.28 0.85 8.05
CA LEU A 18 -11.98 1.59 9.26
C LEU A 18 -12.76 2.90 9.34
N ASP A 19 -13.42 3.30 8.25
CA ASP A 19 -14.26 4.48 8.19
C ASP A 19 -15.67 4.16 8.70
N GLU A 20 -16.21 5.01 9.58
CA GLU A 20 -17.58 4.91 10.07
C GLU A 20 -18.62 5.04 8.93
N ALA A 21 -18.28 5.78 7.87
CA ALA A 21 -19.11 5.95 6.69
C ALA A 21 -19.00 4.78 5.70
N TYR A 22 -18.32 3.68 6.04
CA TYR A 22 -18.17 2.51 5.16
C TYR A 22 -19.50 2.00 4.61
N GLY A 23 -19.53 1.71 3.30
CA GLY A 23 -20.73 1.27 2.58
C GLY A 23 -21.73 2.39 2.26
N THR A 24 -21.41 3.64 2.61
CA THR A 24 -22.17 4.83 2.20
C THR A 24 -21.45 5.57 1.07
N PRO A 25 -22.13 6.47 0.34
CA PRO A 25 -21.49 7.30 -0.67
C PRO A 25 -20.34 8.17 -0.13
N ASP A 26 -20.33 8.43 1.17
CA ASP A 26 -19.35 9.29 1.86
C ASP A 26 -18.16 8.54 2.45
N ALA A 27 -18.09 7.22 2.24
CA ALA A 27 -16.92 6.43 2.62
C ALA A 27 -15.64 6.95 1.95
N THR A 28 -14.57 6.98 2.74
CA THR A 28 -13.21 7.21 2.29
C THR A 28 -12.81 6.10 1.32
N LYS A 29 -12.34 6.50 0.14
CA LYS A 29 -11.90 5.59 -0.92
C LYS A 29 -10.41 5.74 -1.14
N PHE A 30 -9.74 4.61 -1.28
CA PHE A 30 -8.32 4.54 -1.61
C PHE A 30 -8.14 3.86 -2.96
N THR A 31 -7.36 4.48 -3.84
CA THR A 31 -6.94 3.87 -5.10
C THR A 31 -5.58 3.22 -4.86
N ILE A 32 -5.54 1.90 -4.91
CA ILE A 32 -4.33 1.10 -4.73
C ILE A 32 -3.96 0.41 -6.04
N GLY A 33 -2.66 0.19 -6.26
CA GLY A 33 -2.14 -0.46 -7.46
C GLY A 33 -1.07 -1.49 -7.15
N ALA A 34 -0.79 -2.32 -8.15
CA ALA A 34 0.27 -3.31 -8.06
C ALA A 34 1.65 -2.65 -7.87
N ILE A 35 2.55 -3.35 -7.17
CA ILE A 35 3.97 -3.00 -7.10
C ILE A 35 4.75 -4.05 -7.90
N ASP A 36 5.80 -3.63 -8.59
CA ASP A 36 6.62 -4.57 -9.33
C ASP A 36 7.52 -5.42 -8.42
N ALA A 37 8.04 -6.51 -8.97
CA ALA A 37 8.86 -7.46 -8.24
C ALA A 37 10.17 -6.86 -7.69
N PHE A 38 10.74 -5.82 -8.32
CA PHE A 38 11.95 -5.16 -7.82
C PHE A 38 11.65 -4.33 -6.57
N VAL A 39 10.53 -3.61 -6.57
CA VAL A 39 10.06 -2.88 -5.39
C VAL A 39 9.71 -3.87 -4.28
N ALA A 40 8.97 -4.94 -4.59
CA ALA A 40 8.63 -5.96 -3.59
C ALA A 40 9.88 -6.59 -2.96
N ALA A 41 10.89 -6.93 -3.77
CA ALA A 41 12.17 -7.44 -3.29
C ALA A 41 12.90 -6.41 -2.41
N TYR A 42 12.99 -5.15 -2.86
CA TYR A 42 13.61 -4.06 -2.09
C TYR A 42 12.94 -3.87 -0.72
N VAL A 43 11.61 -3.90 -0.65
CA VAL A 43 10.88 -3.76 0.61
C VAL A 43 11.12 -4.96 1.53
N ASN A 44 11.09 -6.18 0.99
CA ASN A 44 11.32 -7.39 1.76
C ASN A 44 12.77 -7.45 2.30
N ASP A 45 13.78 -7.14 1.49
CA ASP A 45 15.18 -7.16 1.91
C ASP A 45 15.43 -6.22 3.10
N ARG A 46 14.78 -5.05 3.13
CA ARG A 46 14.88 -4.10 4.27
C ARG A 46 14.20 -4.60 5.54
N SER A 47 13.24 -5.51 5.41
CA SER A 47 12.55 -6.12 6.55
C SER A 47 13.31 -7.32 7.13
N LEU A 48 14.23 -7.91 6.36
CA LEU A 48 15.00 -9.09 6.74
C LEU A 48 16.27 -8.70 7.49
N THR A 49 16.22 -8.76 8.82
CA THR A 49 17.40 -8.73 9.69
C THR A 49 17.31 -9.86 10.71
N PHE A 50 18.37 -10.64 10.85
CA PHE A 50 18.46 -11.70 11.84
C PHE A 50 18.74 -11.09 13.21
N THR A 51 17.74 -11.03 14.09
CA THR A 51 17.95 -10.68 15.49
C THR A 51 18.16 -11.95 16.30
N ASP A 52 19.41 -12.20 16.68
CA ASP A 52 19.77 -13.20 17.68
C ASP A 52 19.69 -12.51 19.06
N GLY A 53 18.68 -12.84 19.86
CA GLY A 53 18.52 -12.23 21.19
C GLY A 53 17.18 -12.50 21.86
N GLU A 54 17.23 -13.12 23.05
CA GLU A 54 16.09 -13.68 23.79
C GLU A 54 15.05 -12.67 24.29
N ASP A 55 15.36 -11.37 24.39
CA ASP A 55 14.44 -10.39 25.01
C ASP A 55 13.88 -9.28 24.09
N ASN A 56 14.49 -9.00 22.93
CA ASN A 56 14.09 -7.86 22.06
C ASN A 56 13.70 -8.23 20.62
N GLY A 57 13.76 -9.52 20.24
CA GLY A 57 13.48 -9.94 18.86
C GLY A 57 12.06 -9.63 18.37
N ARG A 58 11.05 -9.73 19.24
CA ARG A 58 9.64 -9.45 18.87
C ARG A 58 9.36 -7.99 18.58
N ALA A 59 9.89 -7.08 19.41
CA ALA A 59 9.71 -5.65 19.23
C ALA A 59 10.40 -5.17 17.93
N VAL A 60 11.62 -5.65 17.68
CA VAL A 60 12.35 -5.34 16.44
C VAL A 60 11.61 -5.87 15.21
N ALA A 61 11.10 -7.11 15.27
CA ALA A 61 10.31 -7.69 14.19
C ALA A 61 9.04 -6.86 13.89
N GLN A 62 8.34 -6.38 14.93
CA GLN A 62 7.16 -5.54 14.74
C GLN A 62 7.50 -4.18 14.09
N VAL A 63 8.59 -3.54 14.51
CA VAL A 63 9.06 -2.29 13.89
C VAL A 63 9.38 -2.52 12.41
N LYS A 64 10.08 -3.61 12.09
CA LYS A 64 10.41 -3.97 10.70
C LYS A 64 9.19 -4.26 9.85
N LEU A 65 8.18 -4.92 10.41
CA LEU A 65 6.92 -5.16 9.72
C LEU A 65 6.20 -3.83 9.42
N ASN A 66 6.21 -2.89 10.36
CA ASN A 66 5.60 -1.58 10.16
C ASN A 66 6.36 -0.76 9.10
N GLU A 67 7.70 -0.77 9.13
CA GLU A 67 8.54 -0.15 8.09
C GLU A 67 8.23 -0.73 6.70
N ALA A 68 8.13 -2.06 6.61
CA ALA A 68 7.79 -2.72 5.35
C ALA A 68 6.39 -2.32 4.88
N ASN A 69 5.39 -2.34 5.76
CA ASN A 69 4.02 -1.94 5.42
C ASN A 69 3.96 -0.50 4.92
N LEU A 70 4.68 0.43 5.57
CA LEU A 70 4.76 1.82 5.13
C LEU A 70 5.34 1.94 3.71
N GLU A 71 6.38 1.16 3.38
CA GLU A 71 6.92 1.16 2.01
C GLU A 71 5.94 0.52 1.01
N TYR A 72 5.22 -0.55 1.38
CA TYR A 72 4.14 -1.08 0.54
C TYR A 72 3.09 -0.01 0.22
N VAL A 73 2.67 0.78 1.22
CA VAL A 73 1.75 1.91 1.03
C VAL A 73 2.37 2.98 0.14
N ARG A 74 3.60 3.40 0.41
CA ARG A 74 4.33 4.41 -0.36
C ARG A 74 4.36 4.10 -1.86
N PHE A 75 4.59 2.84 -2.23
CA PHE A 75 4.66 2.43 -3.63
C PHE A 75 3.31 2.04 -4.23
N GLY A 76 2.40 1.46 -3.43
CA GLY A 76 1.15 0.88 -3.91
C GLY A 76 -0.04 1.84 -3.87
N LEU A 77 -0.06 2.84 -2.99
CA LEU A 77 -1.15 3.82 -2.91
C LEU A 77 -1.01 4.86 -4.04
N LYS A 78 -2.08 5.04 -4.81
CA LYS A 78 -2.13 5.88 -6.02
C LYS A 78 -3.05 7.09 -5.88
N GLY A 79 -3.86 7.14 -4.84
CA GLY A 79 -4.75 8.26 -4.54
C GLY A 79 -5.76 7.94 -3.46
N TRP A 80 -6.51 8.95 -3.04
CA TRP A 80 -7.67 8.80 -2.18
C TRP A 80 -8.73 9.84 -2.49
N GLU A 81 -9.96 9.57 -2.06
CA GLU A 81 -11.09 10.47 -2.11
C GLU A 81 -11.73 10.52 -0.72
N LYS A 82 -12.23 11.71 -0.34
CA LYS A 82 -12.91 11.95 0.95
C LYS A 82 -12.06 11.62 2.18
N PHE A 83 -10.73 11.71 2.05
CA PHE A 83 -9.82 11.57 3.18
C PHE A 83 -9.63 12.92 3.86
N ALA A 84 -10.06 13.02 5.11
CA ALA A 84 -9.99 14.23 5.91
C ALA A 84 -9.10 14.04 7.14
N ASP A 85 -8.51 15.13 7.62
CA ASP A 85 -7.76 15.15 8.87
C ASP A 85 -8.71 15.08 10.09
N ALA A 86 -8.15 14.95 11.29
CA ALA A 86 -8.92 14.92 12.53
C ALA A 86 -9.74 16.21 12.82
N ARG A 87 -9.50 17.29 12.06
CA ARG A 87 -10.23 18.57 12.14
C ARG A 87 -11.30 18.69 11.05
N GLY A 88 -11.44 17.69 10.17
CA GLY A 88 -12.38 17.67 9.06
C GLY A 88 -11.90 18.42 7.82
N ASN A 89 -10.61 18.75 7.70
CA ASN A 89 -10.08 19.36 6.48
C ASN A 89 -9.73 18.28 5.46
N ASP A 90 -10.10 18.52 4.21
CA ASP A 90 -9.71 17.64 3.10
C ASP A 90 -8.19 17.58 2.96
N VAL A 91 -7.67 16.35 2.90
CA VAL A 91 -6.25 16.09 2.70
C VAL A 91 -6.00 15.87 1.21
N ALA A 92 -5.23 16.77 0.59
CA ALA A 92 -4.82 16.59 -0.79
C ALA A 92 -3.82 15.42 -0.94
N PHE A 93 -4.04 14.58 -1.95
CA PHE A 93 -3.06 13.54 -2.31
C PHE A 93 -1.92 14.14 -3.13
N ALA A 94 -0.69 13.83 -2.75
CA ALA A 94 0.51 14.26 -3.46
C ALA A 94 1.49 13.11 -3.66
N THR A 95 2.24 13.17 -4.76
CA THR A 95 3.30 12.22 -5.08
C THR A 95 4.66 12.90 -5.13
N ALA A 96 5.71 12.11 -4.97
CA ALA A 96 7.09 12.51 -5.12
C ALA A 96 7.85 11.47 -5.98
N GLU A 97 8.92 11.91 -6.63
CA GLU A 97 9.85 10.99 -7.30
C GLU A 97 10.76 10.33 -6.26
N LYS A 98 10.87 8.99 -6.30
CA LYS A 98 11.82 8.21 -5.51
C LYS A 98 12.65 7.32 -6.43
N VAL A 99 13.96 7.33 -6.25
CA VAL A 99 14.89 6.45 -6.98
C VAL A 99 15.20 5.23 -6.13
N VAL A 100 14.90 4.04 -6.65
CA VAL A 100 15.25 2.76 -6.02
C VAL A 100 15.97 1.89 -7.04
N MET A 101 17.17 1.44 -6.69
CA MET A 101 18.01 0.58 -7.54
C MET A 101 18.18 1.13 -8.97
N GLY A 102 18.36 2.45 -9.10
CA GLY A 102 18.53 3.14 -10.38
C GLY A 102 17.26 3.35 -11.20
N LYS A 103 16.09 2.89 -10.72
CA LYS A 103 14.78 3.14 -11.33
C LYS A 103 14.06 4.27 -10.61
N LYS A 104 13.41 5.14 -11.37
CA LYS A 104 12.55 6.22 -10.86
C LYS A 104 11.13 5.72 -10.69
N TYR A 105 10.54 6.03 -9.55
CA TYR A 105 9.16 5.71 -9.21
C TYR A 105 8.43 6.99 -8.79
N GLN A 106 7.16 7.10 -9.16
CA GLN A 106 6.24 8.03 -8.54
C GLN A 106 5.61 7.34 -7.33
N VAL A 107 5.83 7.89 -6.15
CA VAL A 107 5.41 7.34 -4.86
C VAL A 107 4.62 8.37 -4.07
N VAL A 108 3.89 7.94 -3.04
CA VAL A 108 3.24 8.86 -2.11
C VAL A 108 4.28 9.78 -1.46
N ALA A 109 3.98 11.09 -1.41
CA ALA A 109 4.82 12.09 -0.75
C ALA A 109 4.91 11.83 0.76
N ASP A 110 6.01 12.25 1.39
CA ASP A 110 6.23 12.02 2.83
C ASP A 110 5.17 12.69 3.71
N ASP A 111 4.76 13.91 3.38
CA ASP A 111 3.71 14.64 4.12
C ASP A 111 2.37 13.90 4.07
N CYS A 112 2.06 13.23 2.95
CA CYS A 112 0.88 12.39 2.80
C CYS A 112 0.97 11.13 3.67
N LEU A 113 2.13 10.47 3.71
CA LEU A 113 2.34 9.27 4.52
C LEU A 113 2.31 9.57 6.02
N ALA A 114 2.77 10.75 6.45
CA ALA A 114 2.77 11.17 7.85
C ALA A 114 1.36 11.31 8.44
N LEU A 115 0.33 11.42 7.58
CA LEU A 115 -1.08 11.53 7.98
C LEU A 115 -1.78 10.16 8.12
N ILE A 116 -1.13 9.08 7.68
CA ILE A 116 -1.68 7.73 7.72
C ILE A 116 -1.19 7.04 8.99
N ASP A 117 -2.10 6.69 9.90
CA ASP A 117 -1.74 5.99 11.13
C ASP A 117 -1.28 4.54 10.87
N ALA A 118 -0.81 3.87 11.93
CA ALA A 118 -0.28 2.52 11.83
C ALA A 118 -1.34 1.46 11.46
N GLU A 119 -2.60 1.65 11.89
CA GLU A 119 -3.69 0.71 11.62
C GLU A 119 -4.11 0.78 10.15
N LEU A 120 -4.32 2.00 9.65
CA LEU A 120 -4.63 2.26 8.24
C LEU A 120 -3.47 1.84 7.34
N THR A 121 -2.23 2.08 7.76
CA THR A 121 -1.02 1.60 7.05
C THR A 121 -1.02 0.08 6.93
N GLY A 122 -1.28 -0.63 8.03
CA GLY A 122 -1.32 -2.09 8.04
C GLY A 122 -2.43 -2.66 7.16
N TRP A 123 -3.62 -2.04 7.16
CA TRP A 123 -4.73 -2.41 6.31
C TRP A 123 -4.43 -2.17 4.82
N LEU A 124 -3.99 -0.97 4.44
CA LEU A 124 -3.63 -0.64 3.05
C LEU A 124 -2.53 -1.56 2.51
N ALA A 125 -1.49 -1.83 3.31
CA ALA A 125 -0.41 -2.72 2.91
C ALA A 125 -0.92 -4.14 2.63
N ARG A 126 -1.90 -4.63 3.39
CA ARG A 126 -2.53 -5.94 3.15
C ARG A 126 -3.27 -5.95 1.82
N GLU A 127 -4.11 -4.94 1.56
CA GLU A 127 -4.90 -4.84 0.33
C GLU A 127 -4.00 -4.70 -0.91
N ILE A 128 -2.91 -3.93 -0.82
CA ILE A 128 -1.89 -3.80 -1.88
C ILE A 128 -1.21 -5.15 -2.14
N LYS A 129 -0.83 -5.90 -1.09
CA LYS A 129 -0.25 -7.24 -1.23
C LYS A 129 -1.23 -8.20 -1.92
N THR A 130 -2.52 -8.08 -1.67
CA THR A 130 -3.55 -8.87 -2.35
C THR A 130 -3.65 -8.56 -3.85
N ILE A 131 -3.45 -7.31 -4.28
CA ILE A 131 -3.35 -7.00 -5.73
C ILE A 131 -2.14 -7.67 -6.37
N ASN A 132 -1.03 -7.75 -5.63
CA ASN A 132 0.19 -8.39 -6.13
C ASN A 132 0.09 -9.92 -6.16
N THR A 133 -0.87 -10.50 -5.44
CA THR A 133 -1.22 -11.91 -5.61
C THR A 133 -2.10 -12.04 -6.84
N VAL A 134 -1.57 -12.67 -7.89
CA VAL A 134 -2.31 -13.04 -9.09
C VAL A 134 -3.39 -14.05 -8.69
N SER A 135 -4.55 -13.54 -8.29
CA SER A 135 -5.70 -14.36 -7.94
C SER A 135 -6.45 -14.76 -9.21
N ALA A 136 -7.14 -15.91 -9.19
CA ALA A 136 -7.91 -16.36 -10.34
C ALA A 136 -9.11 -15.43 -10.66
N ASP A 137 -9.54 -14.60 -9.71
CA ASP A 137 -10.77 -13.81 -9.74
C ASP A 137 -10.63 -12.44 -10.43
N ASP A 138 -9.42 -11.93 -10.66
CA ASP A 138 -9.21 -10.63 -11.32
C ASP A 138 -9.43 -10.66 -12.85
N ALA A 139 -9.86 -11.80 -13.41
CA ALA A 139 -10.07 -12.00 -14.85
C ALA A 139 -11.40 -11.44 -15.39
N GLY A 140 -12.20 -10.75 -14.58
CA GLY A 140 -13.59 -10.40 -14.94
C GLY A 140 -13.91 -8.94 -15.25
N LYS A 141 -12.98 -7.98 -15.08
CA LYS A 141 -13.32 -6.54 -15.18
C LYS A 141 -12.34 -5.68 -15.98
N SER A 142 -11.82 -6.21 -17.09
CA SER A 142 -11.21 -5.37 -18.11
C SER A 142 -11.52 -5.96 -19.49
N ASP A 143 -12.58 -5.44 -20.10
CA ASP A 143 -12.68 -5.10 -21.54
C ASP A 143 -14.16 -4.92 -21.94
N ALA A 144 -14.67 -3.72 -21.70
CA ALA A 144 -15.81 -3.15 -22.41
C ALA A 144 -15.77 -1.62 -22.27
N ALA A 145 -14.87 -0.98 -23.04
CA ALA A 145 -15.00 0.40 -23.52
C ALA A 145 -14.03 0.62 -24.69
#